data_AF-A0A067QKR5-F1
#
_entry.id   AF-A0A067QKR5-F1
#
_cell.length_a   1.000
_cell.length_b   1.000
_cell.length_c   1.000
_cell.angle_alpha   90.00
_cell.angle_beta   90.00
_cell.angle_gamma   90.00
#
_symmetry.space_group_name_H-M   'P 1'
#
loop_
_entity.id
_entity.type
_entity.pdbx_description
1 polymer ?
#
loop_
_entity_poly.entity_id
_entity_poly.type
_entity_poly.pdbx_seq_one_letter_code
_entity_poly.pdbx_strand_id
1 'polypeptide(L)'
;SRFPSLPDGLSWLKEITIEVWIDQEGFRPVYPAFRLTGYTPPSASRFLQENRIFKDQSQDLVTLRRVAEDYEDCVGSVDFLPVKRDAFAFHHSALDSPPLIRRVTVNQEESRDYVS
;
A
#
# COMPACT_ATOMS: atom_id res chain seq x y z
N SER A 1 -17.10 11.02 -7.43
CA SER A 1 -15.65 10.73 -7.32
C SER A 1 -15.46 9.22 -7.23
N ARG A 2 -14.45 8.62 -7.90
CA ARG A 2 -14.11 7.18 -7.78
C ARG A 2 -13.66 6.80 -6.36
N PHE A 3 -13.19 7.77 -5.58
CA PHE A 3 -12.76 7.62 -4.19
C PHE A 3 -13.50 8.66 -3.34
N PRO A 4 -14.71 8.35 -2.84
CA PRO A 4 -15.52 9.31 -2.09
C PRO A 4 -15.02 9.53 -0.65
N SER A 5 -14.32 8.55 -0.09
CA SER A 5 -13.76 8.58 1.26
C SER A 5 -12.35 9.16 1.34
N LEU A 6 -11.72 9.45 0.20
CA LEU A 6 -10.33 9.91 0.15
C LEU A 6 -10.26 11.41 0.46
N PRO A 7 -9.54 11.84 1.51
CA PRO A 7 -9.37 13.25 1.84
C PRO A 7 -8.70 14.04 0.71
N ASP A 8 -9.04 15.32 0.58
CA ASP A 8 -8.49 16.19 -0.47
C ASP A 8 -6.96 16.32 -0.37
N GLY A 9 -6.41 16.36 0.84
CA GLY A 9 -4.95 16.35 1.07
C GLY A 9 -4.25 15.08 0.60
N LEU A 10 -4.99 13.98 0.38
CA LEU A 10 -4.49 12.72 -0.16
C LEU A 10 -4.87 12.51 -1.63
N SER A 11 -5.38 13.54 -2.31
CA SER A 11 -5.79 13.45 -3.71
C SER A 11 -4.67 13.06 -4.67
N TRP A 12 -3.41 13.35 -4.32
CA TRP A 12 -2.20 12.96 -5.07
C TRP A 12 -2.07 11.44 -5.28
N LEU A 13 -2.63 10.62 -4.38
CA LEU A 13 -2.63 9.16 -4.51
C LEU A 13 -3.36 8.67 -5.79
N LYS A 14 -4.28 9.48 -6.34
CA LYS A 14 -5.03 9.13 -7.57
C LYS A 14 -4.13 9.12 -8.81
N GLU A 15 -3.04 9.88 -8.76
CA GLU A 15 -2.11 10.09 -9.87
C GLU A 15 -0.90 9.17 -9.77
N ILE A 16 -0.76 8.45 -8.65
CA ILE A 16 0.35 7.54 -8.45
C ILE A 16 0.20 6.24 -9.22
N THR A 17 1.32 5.83 -9.81
CA THR A 17 1.57 4.47 -10.28
C THR A 17 2.73 3.88 -9.50
N ILE A 18 2.51 2.74 -8.86
CA ILE A 18 3.56 1.95 -8.21
C ILE A 18 4.02 0.90 -9.21
N GLU A 19 5.32 0.71 -9.37
CA GLU A 19 5.89 -0.34 -10.22
C GLU A 19 6.81 -1.21 -9.39
N VAL A 20 6.65 -2.53 -9.53
CA VAL A 20 7.48 -3.51 -8.82
C VAL A 20 8.42 -4.15 -9.84
N TRP A 21 9.72 -4.00 -9.65
CA TRP A 21 10.73 -4.55 -10.53
C TRP A 21 11.08 -5.95 -10.06
N ILE A 22 10.69 -6.95 -10.85
CA ILE A 22 10.97 -8.35 -10.57
C ILE A 22 11.98 -8.83 -11.61
N ASP A 23 13.08 -9.41 -11.13
CA ASP A 23 14.18 -9.87 -11.96
C ASP A 23 14.60 -11.29 -11.60
N GLN A 24 15.15 -11.99 -12.59
CA GLN A 24 15.79 -13.29 -12.44
C GLN A 24 17.05 -13.28 -13.32
N GLU A 25 18.19 -13.70 -12.75
CA GLU A 25 19.46 -13.73 -13.46
C GLU A 25 19.34 -14.51 -14.78
N GLY A 26 19.76 -13.89 -15.89
CA GLY A 26 19.65 -14.48 -17.23
C GLY A 26 18.29 -14.35 -17.91
N PHE A 27 17.31 -13.68 -17.30
CA PHE A 27 15.96 -13.48 -17.86
C PHE A 27 15.62 -12.00 -18.02
N ARG A 28 14.54 -11.74 -18.78
CA ARG A 28 14.02 -10.38 -18.92
C ARG A 28 13.29 -9.97 -17.62
N PRO A 29 13.64 -8.82 -17.02
CA PRO A 29 12.88 -8.30 -15.89
C PRO A 29 11.46 -7.92 -16.30
N VAL A 30 10.56 -7.88 -15.31
CA VAL A 30 9.17 -7.49 -15.48
C VAL A 30 8.79 -6.39 -14.50
N TYR A 31 7.87 -5.52 -14.92
CA TYR A 31 7.50 -4.29 -14.23
C TYR A 31 5.98 -4.15 -14.11
N PRO A 32 5.29 -5.04 -13.37
CA PRO A 32 3.88 -4.86 -13.10
C PRO A 32 3.61 -3.49 -12.45
N ALA A 33 2.66 -2.76 -13.02
CA ALA A 33 2.22 -1.46 -12.54
C ALA A 33 0.91 -1.59 -11.74
N PHE A 34 0.78 -0.80 -10.69
CA PHE A 34 -0.36 -0.81 -9.78
C PHE A 34 -0.89 0.61 -9.60
N ARG A 35 -2.22 0.74 -9.51
CA ARG A 35 -2.90 2.03 -9.31
C ARG A 35 -3.89 1.94 -8.16
N LEU A 36 -4.16 3.09 -7.55
CA LEU A 36 -5.11 3.21 -6.45
C LEU A 36 -6.49 2.68 -6.87
N THR A 37 -7.07 1.83 -6.02
CA THR A 37 -8.43 1.31 -6.18
C THR A 37 -9.28 1.44 -4.94
N GLY A 38 -8.69 1.61 -3.76
CA GLY A 38 -9.42 1.75 -2.52
C GLY A 38 -8.72 2.69 -1.54
N TYR A 39 -9.53 3.39 -0.73
CA TYR A 39 -9.08 4.06 0.47
C TYR A 39 -10.05 3.73 1.59
N THR A 40 -9.51 3.16 2.66
CA THR A 40 -10.23 2.88 3.90
C THR A 40 -9.81 3.92 4.92
N PRO A 41 -10.72 4.81 5.37
CA PRO A 41 -10.42 5.75 6.42
C PRO A 41 -9.86 5.06 7.68
N PRO A 42 -9.11 5.78 8.50
CA PRO A 42 -8.58 5.23 9.73
C PRO A 42 -9.74 4.76 10.62
N SER A 43 -9.70 3.51 11.05
CA SER A 43 -10.68 3.03 12.02
C SER A 43 -10.19 3.39 13.41
N ALA A 44 -10.82 4.38 14.03
CA ALA A 44 -10.55 4.79 15.41
C ALA A 44 -10.50 3.58 16.35
N SER A 45 -11.44 2.65 16.24
CA SER A 45 -11.47 1.42 17.03
C SER A 45 -10.24 0.52 16.86
N ARG A 46 -9.68 0.44 15.64
CA ARG A 46 -8.54 -0.42 15.33
C ARG A 46 -7.25 0.16 15.87
N PHE A 47 -7.03 1.46 15.64
CA PHE A 47 -5.88 2.19 16.19
C PHE A 47 -5.84 2.11 17.72
N LEU A 48 -7.00 2.26 18.37
CA LEU A 48 -7.14 2.26 19.81
C LEU A 48 -6.99 0.86 20.45
N GLN A 49 -7.37 -0.19 19.70
CA GLN A 49 -7.17 -1.58 20.11
C GLN A 49 -5.71 -2.04 19.94
N GLU A 50 -5.07 -1.69 18.82
CA GLU A 50 -3.66 -2.02 18.55
C GLU A 50 -2.72 -1.33 19.57
N ASN A 51 -3.00 -0.08 19.94
CA ASN A 51 -2.21 0.66 20.94
C ASN A 51 -2.60 0.39 22.40
N ARG A 52 -3.51 -0.57 22.67
CA ARG A 52 -3.99 -0.95 24.02
C ARG A 52 -4.44 0.24 24.89
N ILE A 53 -4.91 1.32 24.27
CA ILE A 53 -5.32 2.53 24.99
C ILE A 53 -6.68 2.29 25.68
N PHE A 54 -7.45 1.28 25.25
CA PHE A 54 -8.77 0.96 25.80
C PHE A 54 -8.84 -0.47 26.33
N LYS A 55 -9.20 -0.63 27.60
CA LYS A 55 -9.50 -1.92 28.25
C LYS A 55 -11.00 -2.20 28.37
N ASP A 56 -11.87 -1.24 28.04
CA ASP A 56 -13.30 -1.33 28.27
C ASP A 56 -14.08 -0.99 26.99
N GLN A 57 -14.98 -1.88 26.58
CA GLN A 57 -15.74 -1.82 25.32
C GLN A 57 -16.96 -0.88 25.41
N SER A 58 -17.11 -0.14 26.50
CA SER A 58 -18.29 0.67 26.80
C SER A 58 -18.16 2.18 26.50
N GLN A 59 -17.03 2.65 25.96
CA GLN A 59 -16.85 4.08 25.66
C GLN A 59 -17.50 4.51 24.34
N ASP A 60 -18.19 5.66 24.40
CA ASP A 60 -18.93 6.32 23.33
C ASP A 60 -18.09 6.54 22.05
N LEU A 61 -18.67 6.21 20.88
CA LEU A 61 -18.10 6.38 19.54
C LEU A 61 -17.62 7.81 19.28
N VAL A 62 -18.25 8.81 19.92
CA VAL A 62 -17.85 10.23 19.82
C VAL A 62 -16.47 10.47 20.45
N THR A 63 -16.17 9.81 21.57
CA THR A 63 -14.86 9.91 22.24
C THR A 63 -13.78 9.19 21.44
N LEU A 64 -14.08 8.00 20.90
CA LEU A 64 -13.15 7.26 20.05
C LEU A 64 -12.77 8.07 18.80
N ARG A 65 -13.75 8.75 18.20
CA ARG A 65 -13.54 9.62 17.06
C ARG A 65 -12.62 10.80 17.40
N ARG A 66 -12.82 11.46 18.55
CA ARG A 66 -11.94 12.55 19.00
C ARG A 66 -10.51 12.09 19.24
N VAL A 67 -10.31 10.95 19.91
CA VAL A 67 -8.95 10.42 20.15
C VAL A 67 -8.27 10.03 18.83
N ALA A 68 -9.01 9.50 17.86
CA ALA A 68 -8.45 9.21 16.53
C ALA A 68 -8.20 10.48 15.70
N GLU A 69 -8.99 11.53 15.89
CA GLU A 69 -8.77 12.86 15.29
C GLU A 69 -7.53 13.55 15.89
N ASP A 70 -7.27 13.36 17.19
CA ASP A 70 -6.08 13.87 17.88
C ASP A 70 -4.79 13.12 17.52
N TYR A 71 -4.90 11.86 17.08
CA TYR A 71 -3.77 11.11 16.51
C TYR A 71 -3.62 11.43 15.02
N GLU A 72 -2.81 12.44 14.71
CA GLU A 72 -2.36 12.80 13.36
C GLU A 72 -1.80 11.60 12.57
N ASP A 73 -1.30 10.58 13.27
CA ASP A 73 -0.74 9.34 12.71
C ASP A 73 -1.77 8.24 12.39
N CYS A 74 -3.07 8.49 12.59
CA CYS A 74 -4.11 7.60 12.07
C CYS A 74 -4.18 7.76 10.54
N VAL A 75 -3.22 7.20 9.80
CA VAL A 75 -3.21 7.20 8.34
C VAL A 75 -4.11 6.06 7.86
N GLY A 76 -5.13 6.38 7.07
CA GLY A 76 -6.04 5.38 6.49
C GLY A 76 -5.29 4.38 5.60
N SER A 77 -5.87 3.21 5.36
CA SER A 77 -5.28 2.20 4.47
C SER A 77 -5.59 2.52 3.00
N VAL A 78 -4.64 2.26 2.13
CA VAL A 78 -4.77 2.44 0.67
C VAL A 78 -4.58 1.10 -0.03
N ASP A 79 -5.44 0.79 -0.99
CA ASP A 79 -5.36 -0.42 -1.79
C ASP A 79 -4.94 -0.08 -3.22
N PHE A 80 -3.91 -0.76 -3.70
CA PHE A 80 -3.43 -0.69 -5.08
C PHE A 80 -3.65 -2.03 -5.77
N LEU A 81 -4.18 -2.01 -6.98
CA LEU A 81 -4.37 -3.21 -7.80
C LEU A 81 -3.59 -3.11 -9.11
N PRO A 82 -3.20 -4.26 -9.72
CA PRO A 82 -2.54 -4.28 -11.00
C PRO A 82 -3.35 -3.54 -12.07
N VAL A 83 -2.69 -2.68 -12.85
CA VAL A 83 -3.29 -2.02 -14.02
C VAL A 83 -3.74 -3.06 -15.04
N LYS A 84 -2.95 -4.13 -15.16
CA LYS A 84 -3.24 -5.30 -15.99
C LYS A 84 -2.96 -6.55 -15.18
N ARG A 85 -3.86 -7.54 -15.30
CA ARG A 85 -3.64 -8.86 -14.74
C ARG A 85 -2.71 -9.63 -15.67
N ASP A 86 -1.42 -9.65 -15.33
CA ASP A 86 -0.40 -10.39 -16.06
C ASP A 86 0.08 -11.59 -15.25
N ALA A 87 0.53 -12.62 -15.96
CA ALA A 87 1.23 -13.77 -15.41
C ALA A 87 2.62 -13.83 -16.05
N PHE A 88 3.65 -14.02 -15.23
CA PHE A 88 5.03 -14.06 -15.67
C PHE A 88 5.59 -15.46 -15.44
N ALA A 89 6.21 -16.02 -16.47
CA ALA A 89 6.90 -17.30 -16.39
C ALA A 89 8.39 -17.03 -16.15
N PHE A 90 8.89 -17.53 -15.03
CA PHE A 90 10.30 -17.53 -14.68
C PHE A 90 10.87 -18.92 -14.90
N HIS A 91 12.17 -19.01 -15.17
CA HIS A 91 12.80 -20.31 -15.36
C HIS A 91 13.00 -20.99 -14.02
N HIS A 92 12.86 -22.31 -14.03
CA HIS A 92 13.02 -23.13 -12.84
C HIS A 92 14.03 -24.23 -13.14
N SER A 93 15.31 -23.88 -13.10
CA SER A 93 16.44 -24.83 -13.13
C SER A 93 17.04 -24.93 -11.72
N ALA A 94 17.65 -26.08 -11.41
CA ALA A 94 18.24 -26.34 -10.10
C ALA A 94 19.41 -25.41 -9.73
N LEU A 95 19.98 -24.69 -10.71
CA LEU A 95 21.08 -23.74 -10.53
C LEU A 95 20.65 -22.28 -10.68
N ASP A 96 19.38 -22.02 -11.01
CA ASP A 96 18.89 -20.66 -11.22
C ASP A 96 18.40 -20.05 -9.92
N SER A 97 18.74 -18.78 -9.71
CA SER A 97 18.21 -17.99 -8.62
C SER A 97 16.69 -17.82 -8.77
N PRO A 98 15.91 -17.80 -7.68
CA PRO A 98 14.48 -17.48 -7.77
C PRO A 98 14.26 -16.04 -8.24
N PRO A 99 13.09 -15.70 -8.80
CA PRO A 99 12.75 -14.31 -9.09
C PRO A 99 12.74 -13.49 -7.79
N LEU A 100 13.36 -12.32 -7.84
CA LEU A 100 13.48 -11.40 -6.70
C LEU A 100 12.85 -10.06 -7.03
N ILE A 101 12.18 -9.47 -6.05
CA ILE A 101 11.84 -8.05 -6.11
C ILE A 101 13.14 -7.27 -5.89
N ARG A 102 13.58 -6.53 -6.92
CA ARG A 102 14.80 -5.73 -6.83
C ARG A 102 14.54 -4.31 -6.40
N ARG A 103 13.44 -3.74 -6.89
CA ARG A 103 13.11 -2.33 -6.71
C ARG A 103 11.61 -2.13 -6.68
N VAL A 104 11.19 -1.12 -5.94
CA VAL A 104 9.86 -0.53 -6.05
C VAL A 104 10.04 0.93 -6.45
N THR A 105 9.38 1.35 -7.53
CA THR A 105 9.39 2.75 -8.00
C THR A 105 8.00 3.37 -7.90
N VAL A 106 7.97 4.68 -7.75
CA VAL A 106 6.74 5.48 -7.76
C VAL A 106 6.83 6.43 -8.95
N ASN A 107 5.82 6.42 -9.82
CA ASN A 107 5.74 7.27 -11.00
C ASN A 107 6.96 7.18 -11.93
N GLN A 108 7.52 5.98 -12.13
CA GLN A 108 8.75 5.75 -12.90
C GLN A 108 9.98 6.50 -12.35
N GLU A 109 9.89 7.05 -11.13
CA GLU A 109 11.03 7.68 -10.49
C GLU A 109 11.98 6.62 -9.95
N GLU A 110 13.10 6.45 -10.63
CA GLU A 110 14.16 5.50 -10.26
C GLU A 110 15.16 6.05 -9.24
N SER A 111 15.06 7.33 -8.87
CA SER A 111 15.98 8.00 -7.93
C SER A 111 15.86 7.46 -6.50
N ARG A 112 14.74 6.79 -6.19
CA ARG A 112 14.42 6.21 -4.90
C ARG A 112 14.07 4.73 -5.08
N ASP A 113 14.71 3.90 -4.28
CA ASP A 113 14.37 2.50 -4.14
C ASP A 113 13.69 2.28 -2.79
N TYR A 114 12.53 1.64 -2.79
CA TYR A 114 11.74 1.36 -1.60
C TYR A 114 11.82 -0.12 -1.16
N VAL A 115 12.75 -0.89 -1.74
CA VAL A 115 13.10 -2.24 -1.24
C VAL A 115 14.17 -2.10 -0.16
N SER A 116 13.89 -2.60 1.04
CA SER A 116 14.78 -2.56 2.22
C SER A 116 15.75 -3.72 2.28
#